data_AF-A0A936A3R0-F1
#
_entry.id   AF-A0A936A3R0-F1
#
_cell.length_a   1.000
_cell.length_b   1.000
_cell.length_c   1.000
_cell.angle_alpha   90.00
_cell.angle_beta   90.00
_cell.angle_gamma   90.00
#
_symmetry.space_group_name_H-M   'P 1'
#
loop_
_entity.id
_entity.type
_entity.pdbx_description
1 polymer ?
#
loop_
_entity_poly.entity_id
_entity_poly.type
_entity_poly.pdbx_seq_one_letter_code
_entity_poly.pdbx_strand_id
1 'polypeptide(L)'
;MKQIEVELRGELPNNKNDLIQRLLAHYQSSFKSNELVIFFKYNHDFRFKIINNSAEFILKRKTIKSISNQEELITKINIEESKAFLQQLYYLGYEEGLISISKRIIFRNLESEFCLKLDTPIGDFFEIEKVISNNESIQKTEEYLKNLLNKFGLYSWNENEYNAIRSKSLVSMVKEKLISNNELNPKISLFIDNQKIYLDN
;
A
#
# COMPACT_ATOMS: atom_id res chain seq x y z
N MET A 1 21.61 4.87 4.90
CA MET A 1 21.10 4.61 6.26
C MET A 1 19.82 3.80 6.12
N LYS A 2 19.64 2.78 6.97
CA LYS A 2 18.46 1.91 6.94
C LYS A 2 17.29 2.65 7.64
N GLN A 3 16.20 2.82 6.92
CA GLN A 3 14.96 3.37 7.44
C GLN A 3 14.05 2.22 7.89
N ILE A 4 13.28 2.44 8.95
CA ILE A 4 12.29 1.51 9.46
C ILE A 4 10.93 2.20 9.36
N GLU A 5 9.98 1.56 8.70
CA GLU A 5 8.59 2.00 8.69
C GLU A 5 7.87 1.33 9.86
N VAL A 6 7.24 2.15 10.70
CA VAL A 6 6.33 1.69 11.76
C VAL A 6 4.92 2.05 11.32
N GLU A 7 4.07 1.04 11.16
CA GLU A 7 2.73 1.19 10.59
C GLU A 7 1.67 0.53 11.47
N LEU A 8 0.54 1.22 11.65
CA LEU A 8 -0.68 0.67 12.25
C LEU A 8 -1.83 0.73 11.24
N ARG A 9 -2.68 -0.30 11.25
CA ARG A 9 -3.86 -0.40 10.37
C ARG A 9 -5.13 -0.62 11.18
N GLY A 10 -6.27 -0.21 10.66
CA GLY A 10 -7.57 -0.46 11.29
C GLY A 10 -8.75 -0.18 10.38
N GLU A 11 -9.96 -0.52 10.84
CA GLU A 11 -11.19 -0.27 10.10
C GLU A 11 -11.53 1.22 10.00
N LEU A 12 -12.15 1.61 8.88
CA LEU A 12 -12.73 2.95 8.78
C LEU A 12 -14.04 3.03 9.57
N PRO A 13 -14.31 4.17 10.24
CA PRO A 13 -15.61 4.40 10.84
C PRO A 13 -16.68 4.57 9.76
N ASN A 14 -17.94 4.29 10.12
CA ASN A 14 -19.09 4.49 9.22
C ASN A 14 -19.17 5.93 8.71
N ASN A 15 -18.89 6.91 9.58
CA ASN A 15 -18.89 8.33 9.20
C ASN A 15 -17.49 8.76 8.71
N LYS A 16 -17.15 8.38 7.48
CA LYS A 16 -15.86 8.72 6.85
C LYS A 16 -15.67 10.24 6.66
N ASN A 17 -16.75 10.99 6.42
CA ASN A 17 -16.67 12.43 6.18
C ASN A 17 -16.21 13.19 7.42
N ASP A 18 -16.71 12.85 8.61
CA ASP A 18 -16.26 13.43 9.87
C ASP A 18 -14.77 13.15 10.11
N LEU A 19 -14.33 11.91 9.89
CA LEU A 19 -12.91 11.56 9.97
C LEU A 19 -12.06 12.40 9.01
N ILE A 20 -12.46 12.55 7.75
CA ILE A 20 -11.75 13.35 6.75
C ILE A 20 -11.60 14.81 7.23
N GLN A 21 -12.65 15.43 7.76
CA GLN A 21 -12.57 16.82 8.25
C GLN A 21 -11.58 16.95 9.41
N ARG A 22 -11.58 16.00 10.35
CA ARG A 22 -10.63 15.99 11.47
C ARG A 22 -9.19 15.77 11.01
N LEU A 23 -8.98 14.93 9.99
CA LEU A 23 -7.67 14.72 9.38
C LEU A 23 -7.18 15.98 8.65
N LEU A 24 -8.05 16.65 7.87
CA LEU A 24 -7.72 17.92 7.20
C LEU A 24 -7.34 19.02 8.21
N ALA A 25 -7.96 19.05 9.39
CA ALA A 25 -7.62 20.00 10.44
C ALA A 25 -6.29 19.69 11.14
N HIS A 26 -5.80 18.44 11.08
CA HIS A 26 -4.57 18.01 11.76
C HIS A 26 -3.34 17.97 10.84
N TYR A 27 -3.53 17.58 9.58
CA TYR A 27 -2.46 17.37 8.62
C TYR A 27 -2.27 18.60 7.71
N GLN A 28 -1.03 18.83 7.27
CA GLN A 28 -0.66 20.03 6.51
C GLN A 28 -1.05 19.93 5.04
N SER A 29 -1.08 18.71 4.51
CA SER A 29 -1.46 18.47 3.12
C SER A 29 -2.33 17.23 3.01
N SER A 30 -3.13 17.20 1.94
CA SER A 30 -3.83 16.00 1.52
C SER A 30 -3.84 15.89 0.01
N PHE A 31 -3.86 14.67 -0.49
CA PHE A 31 -4.03 14.39 -1.91
C PHE A 31 -4.72 13.05 -2.12
N LYS A 32 -5.38 12.92 -3.27
CA LYS A 32 -6.00 11.68 -3.70
C LYS A 32 -5.09 10.97 -4.67
N SER A 33 -5.07 9.66 -4.62
CA SER A 33 -4.30 8.83 -5.53
C SER A 33 -5.08 7.57 -5.89
N ASN A 34 -4.77 7.01 -7.05
CA ASN A 34 -5.13 5.64 -7.36
C ASN A 34 -3.88 4.77 -7.17
N GLU A 35 -4.07 3.57 -6.64
CA GLU A 35 -3.00 2.62 -6.42
C GLU A 35 -3.31 1.31 -7.14
N LEU A 36 -2.33 0.80 -7.87
CA LEU A 36 -2.28 -0.57 -8.36
C LEU A 36 -1.18 -1.30 -7.57
N VAL A 37 -1.49 -2.45 -7.00
CA VAL A 37 -0.51 -3.38 -6.44
C VAL A 37 -0.74 -4.75 -7.04
N ILE A 38 0.32 -5.33 -7.58
CA ILE A 38 0.36 -6.72 -8.02
C ILE A 38 1.22 -7.48 -7.02
N PHE A 39 0.63 -8.45 -6.33
CA PHE A 39 1.34 -9.32 -5.40
C PHE A 39 1.77 -10.59 -6.13
N PHE A 40 3.07 -10.83 -6.15
CA PHE A 40 3.66 -12.04 -6.68
C PHE A 40 3.97 -13.01 -5.55
N LYS A 41 3.40 -14.21 -5.62
CA LYS A 41 3.63 -15.23 -4.58
C LYS A 41 4.64 -16.25 -5.08
N TYR A 42 5.93 -15.97 -4.88
CA TYR A 42 7.01 -16.93 -5.12
C TYR A 42 8.13 -16.75 -4.07
N ASN A 43 8.22 -17.67 -3.09
CA ASN A 43 9.18 -17.72 -1.96
C ASN A 43 9.33 -16.46 -1.06
N HIS A 44 9.01 -15.26 -1.54
CA HIS A 44 9.09 -13.97 -0.86
C HIS A 44 7.90 -13.09 -1.25
N ASP A 45 7.68 -12.00 -0.52
CA ASP A 45 6.63 -11.02 -0.79
C ASP A 45 7.17 -9.97 -1.77
N PHE A 46 7.09 -10.31 -3.07
CA PHE A 46 7.41 -9.39 -4.17
C PHE A 46 6.15 -8.67 -4.63
N ARG A 47 6.28 -7.37 -4.89
CA ARG A 47 5.18 -6.54 -5.34
C ARG A 47 5.62 -5.63 -6.47
N PHE A 48 4.75 -5.45 -7.45
CA PHE A 48 4.83 -4.31 -8.34
C PHE A 48 3.73 -3.32 -7.95
N LYS A 49 4.09 -2.07 -7.73
CA LYS A 49 3.19 -1.02 -7.24
C LYS A 49 3.25 0.18 -8.17
N ILE A 50 2.10 0.76 -8.47
CA ILE A 50 1.99 2.07 -9.10
C ILE A 50 1.16 2.98 -8.20
N ILE A 51 1.69 4.16 -7.87
CA ILE A 51 1.01 5.20 -7.11
C ILE A 51 1.56 6.57 -7.54
N ASN A 52 0.71 7.60 -7.71
CA ASN A 52 1.15 8.98 -8.00
C ASN A 52 2.20 9.09 -9.13
N ASN A 53 1.98 8.44 -10.28
CA ASN A 53 2.91 8.41 -11.40
C ASN A 53 4.30 7.82 -11.09
N SER A 54 4.50 7.18 -9.93
CA SER A 54 5.67 6.35 -9.66
C SER A 54 5.31 4.88 -9.85
N ALA A 55 6.23 4.12 -10.44
CA ALA A 55 6.18 2.66 -10.43
C ALA A 55 7.35 2.13 -9.59
N GLU A 56 7.07 1.10 -8.80
CA GLU A 56 8.00 0.53 -7.82
C GLU A 56 7.93 -0.99 -7.87
N PHE A 57 9.08 -1.64 -7.87
CA PHE A 57 9.19 -3.06 -7.59
C PHE A 57 9.76 -3.24 -6.19
N ILE A 58 9.01 -3.91 -5.32
CA ILE A 58 9.22 -3.95 -3.89
C ILE A 58 9.42 -5.39 -3.46
N LEU A 59 10.48 -5.65 -2.70
CA LEU A 59 10.68 -6.89 -1.96
C LEU A 59 10.51 -6.61 -0.47
N LYS A 60 9.46 -7.18 0.14
CA LYS A 60 9.25 -7.12 1.58
C LYS A 60 9.86 -8.34 2.27
N ARG A 61 10.75 -8.10 3.24
CA ARG A 61 11.36 -9.13 4.09
C ARG A 61 10.88 -8.94 5.52
N LYS A 62 10.27 -9.99 6.09
CA LYS A 62 9.86 -9.96 7.50
C LYS A 62 11.10 -9.85 8.39
N THR A 63 11.10 -8.88 9.29
CA THR A 63 12.04 -8.86 10.42
C THR A 63 11.48 -9.71 11.56
N ILE A 64 12.35 -10.22 12.42
CA ILE A 64 12.09 -11.39 13.29
C ILE A 64 11.00 -11.18 14.38
N LYS A 65 10.39 -9.99 14.54
CA LYS A 65 9.61 -9.70 15.78
C LYS A 65 8.21 -9.05 15.69
N SER A 66 7.67 -8.60 14.56
CA SER A 66 6.24 -8.21 14.51
C SER A 66 5.66 -8.06 13.08
N ILE A 67 4.33 -8.02 12.97
CA ILE A 67 3.59 -7.69 11.74
C ILE A 67 3.82 -6.23 11.32
N SER A 68 4.10 -5.35 12.29
CA SER A 68 4.29 -3.89 12.13
C SER A 68 5.65 -3.47 11.59
N ASN A 69 6.64 -4.38 11.48
CA ASN A 69 8.01 -4.03 11.13
C ASN A 69 8.54 -4.88 9.95
N GLN A 70 8.72 -4.28 8.79
CA GLN A 70 9.23 -4.95 7.60
C GLN A 70 10.41 -4.20 6.99
N GLU A 71 11.39 -4.95 6.48
CA GLU A 71 12.43 -4.39 5.63
C GLU A 71 11.95 -4.38 4.20
N GLU A 72 12.04 -3.22 3.56
CA GLU A 72 11.65 -3.04 2.16
C GLU A 72 12.88 -2.71 1.31
N LEU A 73 13.03 -3.46 0.22
CA LEU A 73 13.93 -3.10 -0.87
C LEU A 73 13.08 -2.62 -2.03
N ILE A 74 13.25 -1.35 -2.41
CA ILE A 74 12.44 -0.68 -3.43
C ILE A 74 13.32 -0.31 -4.61
N THR A 75 12.97 -0.82 -5.79
CA THR A 75 13.53 -0.39 -7.07
C THR A 75 12.49 0.47 -7.78
N LYS A 76 12.84 1.74 -8.06
CA LYS A 76 11.98 2.64 -8.83
C LYS A 76 12.05 2.28 -10.31
N ILE A 77 10.90 2.33 -10.97
CA ILE A 77 10.71 2.03 -12.39
C ILE A 77 10.05 3.25 -13.01
N ASN A 78 10.46 3.62 -14.22
CA ASN A 78 9.79 4.69 -14.92
C ASN A 78 8.37 4.23 -15.32
N ILE A 79 7.36 5.07 -15.10
CA ILE A 79 5.96 4.69 -15.34
C ILE A 79 5.73 4.30 -16.81
N GLU A 80 6.46 4.94 -17.72
CA GLU A 80 6.45 4.68 -19.16
C GLU A 80 6.90 3.26 -19.51
N GLU A 81 7.83 2.71 -18.73
CA GLU A 81 8.44 1.39 -18.90
C GLU A 81 7.67 0.28 -18.18
N SER A 82 6.64 0.62 -17.39
CA SER A 82 5.91 -0.32 -16.53
C SER A 82 5.36 -1.53 -17.30
N LYS A 83 4.83 -1.33 -18.52
CA LYS A 83 4.32 -2.44 -19.33
C LYS A 83 5.43 -3.40 -19.77
N ALA A 84 6.55 -2.86 -20.25
CA ALA A 84 7.70 -3.67 -20.66
C ALA A 84 8.33 -4.40 -19.48
N PHE A 85 8.41 -3.74 -18.31
CA PHE A 85 8.90 -4.36 -17.08
C PHE A 85 8.02 -5.55 -16.64
N LEU A 86 6.69 -5.41 -16.68
CA LEU A 86 5.78 -6.52 -16.36
C LEU A 86 5.89 -7.68 -17.36
N GLN A 87 6.18 -7.39 -18.63
CA GLN A 87 6.49 -8.43 -19.62
C GLN A 87 7.78 -9.17 -19.29
N GLN A 88 8.83 -8.46 -18.88
CA GLN A 88 10.07 -9.10 -18.43
C GLN A 88 9.83 -9.97 -17.20
N LEU A 89 9.07 -9.50 -16.20
CA LEU A 89 8.69 -10.30 -15.04
C LEU A 89 7.96 -11.58 -15.44
N TYR A 90 7.02 -11.51 -16.38
CA TYR A 90 6.34 -12.69 -16.92
C TYR A 90 7.35 -13.72 -17.49
N TYR A 91 8.31 -13.28 -18.31
CA TYR A 91 9.35 -14.16 -18.86
C TYR A 91 10.34 -14.69 -17.82
N LEU A 92 10.45 -14.03 -16.66
CA LEU A 92 11.20 -14.50 -15.50
C LEU A 92 10.40 -15.48 -14.61
N GLY A 93 9.20 -15.87 -15.03
CA GLY A 93 8.34 -16.85 -14.35
C GLY A 93 7.29 -16.24 -13.42
N TYR A 94 7.16 -14.92 -13.35
CA TYR A 94 6.09 -14.26 -12.60
C TYR A 94 4.81 -14.16 -13.45
N GLU A 95 4.24 -15.30 -13.81
CA GLU A 95 3.16 -15.37 -14.81
C GLU A 95 1.80 -14.87 -14.30
N GLU A 96 1.57 -14.98 -12.99
CA GLU A 96 0.32 -14.66 -12.32
C GLU A 96 0.55 -13.84 -11.04
N GLY A 97 -0.44 -13.04 -10.67
CA GLY A 97 -0.41 -12.25 -9.45
C GLY A 97 -1.80 -11.96 -8.90
N LEU A 98 -1.86 -11.56 -7.63
CA LEU A 98 -3.07 -10.98 -7.07
C LEU A 98 -3.08 -9.49 -7.41
N ILE A 99 -4.08 -9.05 -8.17
CA ILE A 99 -4.19 -7.66 -8.62
C ILE A 99 -5.11 -6.90 -7.66
N SER A 100 -4.60 -5.83 -7.06
CA SER A 100 -5.35 -4.94 -6.18
C SER A 100 -5.32 -3.53 -6.75
N ILE A 101 -6.49 -3.00 -7.11
CA ILE A 101 -6.67 -1.60 -7.49
C ILE A 101 -7.47 -0.94 -6.37
N SER A 102 -7.00 0.21 -5.88
CA SER A 102 -7.66 0.94 -4.79
C SER A 102 -7.54 2.45 -4.96
N LYS A 103 -8.39 3.18 -4.24
CA LYS A 103 -8.28 4.64 -4.11
C LYS A 103 -7.67 4.97 -2.76
N ARG A 104 -6.81 5.99 -2.75
CA ARG A 104 -6.13 6.48 -1.55
C ARG A 104 -6.47 7.94 -1.31
N ILE A 105 -6.75 8.28 -0.05
CA ILE A 105 -6.75 9.66 0.43
C ILE A 105 -5.65 9.76 1.46
N ILE A 106 -4.57 10.44 1.10
CA ILE A 106 -3.36 10.54 1.90
C ILE A 106 -3.31 11.91 2.55
N PHE A 107 -3.01 11.94 3.84
CA PHE A 107 -2.83 13.12 4.68
C PHE A 107 -1.43 13.07 5.26
N ARG A 108 -0.66 14.15 5.12
CA ARG A 108 0.76 14.15 5.52
C ARG A 108 1.15 15.41 6.28
N ASN A 109 2.05 15.24 7.24
CA ASN A 109 2.81 16.30 7.89
C ASN A 109 4.27 15.83 8.03
N LEU A 110 5.11 16.61 8.72
CA LEU A 110 6.52 16.27 8.90
C LEU A 110 6.76 15.02 9.77
N GLU A 111 5.77 14.59 10.54
CA GLU A 111 5.94 13.53 11.56
C GLU A 111 5.31 12.20 11.16
N SER A 112 4.24 12.19 10.37
CA SER A 112 3.49 10.99 10.02
C SER A 112 2.70 11.14 8.72
N GLU A 113 2.31 9.99 8.18
CA GLU A 113 1.34 9.87 7.10
C GLU A 113 0.12 9.09 7.58
N PHE A 114 -1.07 9.55 7.20
CA PHE A 114 -2.33 8.86 7.39
C PHE A 114 -2.96 8.61 6.02
N CYS A 115 -3.33 7.37 5.73
CA CYS A 115 -3.93 6.99 4.46
C CYS A 115 -5.27 6.30 4.69
N LEU A 116 -6.32 6.79 4.02
CA LEU A 116 -7.57 6.07 3.84
C LEU A 116 -7.45 5.23 2.56
N LYS A 117 -7.56 3.91 2.67
CA LYS A 117 -7.60 2.99 1.53
C LYS A 117 -9.04 2.55 1.28
N LEU A 118 -9.53 2.85 0.08
CA LEU A 118 -10.91 2.66 -0.33
C LEU A 118 -10.98 1.71 -1.52
N ASP A 119 -12.11 1.02 -1.64
CA ASP A 119 -12.42 0.07 -2.71
C ASP A 119 -11.40 -1.09 -2.78
N THR A 120 -10.79 -1.45 -1.65
CA THR A 120 -9.82 -2.53 -1.63
C THR A 120 -10.51 -3.91 -1.62
N PRO A 121 -9.82 -4.98 -2.09
CA PRO A 121 -10.36 -6.34 -2.03
C PRO A 121 -10.70 -6.84 -0.61
N ILE A 122 -10.21 -6.15 0.42
CA ILE A 122 -10.31 -6.55 1.84
C ILE A 122 -11.31 -5.67 2.61
N GLY A 123 -11.96 -4.73 1.92
CA GLY A 123 -12.78 -3.67 2.51
C GLY A 123 -12.00 -2.37 2.68
N ASP A 124 -12.70 -1.32 3.11
CA ASP A 124 -12.07 -0.02 3.34
C ASP A 124 -11.38 0.01 4.72
N PHE A 125 -10.15 0.53 4.77
CA PHE A 125 -9.37 0.60 6.00
C PHE A 125 -8.47 1.83 6.02
N PHE A 126 -7.87 2.13 7.17
CA PHE A 126 -6.83 3.14 7.28
C PHE A 126 -5.45 2.52 7.54
N GLU A 127 -4.42 3.26 7.14
CA GLU A 127 -3.04 3.07 7.56
C GLU A 127 -2.56 4.37 8.19
N ILE A 128 -1.82 4.30 9.29
CA ILE A 128 -1.04 5.42 9.82
C ILE A 128 0.40 4.95 9.99
N GLU A 129 1.35 5.70 9.45
CA GLU A 129 2.75 5.31 9.41
C GLU A 129 3.69 6.45 9.80
N LYS A 130 4.84 6.05 10.31
CA LYS A 130 5.99 6.92 10.53
C LYS A 130 7.26 6.19 10.15
N VAL A 131 8.06 6.83 9.30
CA VAL A 131 9.40 6.35 8.94
C VAL A 131 10.40 6.89 9.95
N ILE A 132 11.15 6.01 10.59
CA ILE A 132 12.15 6.34 11.60
C ILE A 132 13.53 5.87 11.19
N SER A 133 14.56 6.51 11.75
CA SER A 133 15.93 6.01 11.66
C SER A 133 16.12 4.75 12.52
N ASN A 134 17.07 3.89 12.18
CA ASN A 134 17.36 2.65 12.93
C ASN A 134 17.72 2.85 14.42
N ASN A 135 18.07 4.07 14.82
CA ASN A 135 18.44 4.42 16.20
C ASN A 135 17.22 4.87 17.02
N GLU A 136 16.09 5.16 16.38
CA GLU A 136 14.85 5.53 17.06
C GLU A 136 14.11 4.29 17.57
N SER A 137 13.39 4.45 18.68
CA SER A 137 12.65 3.36 19.29
C SER A 137 11.34 3.08 18.54
N ILE A 138 11.23 1.88 17.98
CA ILE A 138 9.98 1.37 17.39
C ILE A 138 8.83 1.47 18.40
N GLN A 139 9.04 1.04 19.65
CA GLN A 139 8.00 1.05 20.68
C GLN A 139 7.45 2.47 20.94
N LYS A 140 8.33 3.47 21.08
CA LYS A 140 7.92 4.87 21.28
C LYS A 140 7.14 5.39 20.07
N THR A 141 7.52 4.95 18.87
CA THR A 141 6.83 5.33 17.63
C THR A 141 5.44 4.68 17.56
N GLU A 142 5.31 3.40 17.90
CA GLU A 142 4.01 2.73 17.98
C GLU A 142 3.09 3.40 19.03
N GLU A 143 3.62 3.79 20.19
CA GLU A 143 2.88 4.54 21.21
C GLU A 143 2.40 5.91 20.70
N TYR A 144 3.27 6.64 20.00
CA TYR A 144 2.91 7.91 19.34
C TYR A 144 1.76 7.71 18.33
N LEU A 145 1.85 6.71 17.45
CA LEU A 145 0.81 6.43 16.46
C LEU A 145 -0.51 6.02 17.13
N LYS A 146 -0.47 5.20 18.19
CA LYS A 146 -1.67 4.85 18.99
C LYS A 146 -2.34 6.08 19.60
N ASN A 147 -1.56 7.04 20.10
CA ASN A 147 -2.11 8.28 20.64
C ASN A 147 -2.80 9.13 19.56
N LEU A 148 -2.25 9.17 18.33
CA LEU A 148 -2.93 9.81 17.19
C LEU A 148 -4.24 9.10 16.84
N LEU A 149 -4.26 7.76 16.81
CA LEU A 149 -5.50 7.01 16.56
C LEU A 149 -6.57 7.31 17.60
N ASN A 150 -6.20 7.32 18.89
CA ASN A 150 -7.11 7.68 19.98
C ASN A 150 -7.70 9.09 19.80
N LYS A 151 -6.89 10.07 19.37
CA LYS A 151 -7.35 11.43 19.07
C LYS A 151 -8.42 11.46 17.98
N PHE A 152 -8.36 10.55 17.01
CA PHE A 152 -9.36 10.42 15.95
C PHE A 152 -10.49 9.43 16.29
N GLY A 153 -10.51 8.87 17.50
CA GLY A 153 -11.48 7.85 17.89
C GLY A 153 -11.36 6.56 17.08
N LEU A 154 -10.14 6.18 16.71
CA LEU A 154 -9.82 5.00 15.91
C LEU A 154 -9.06 3.98 16.76
N TYR A 155 -9.14 2.71 16.34
CA TYR A 155 -8.41 1.60 16.95
C TYR A 155 -7.65 0.85 15.86
N SER A 156 -6.40 0.51 16.15
CA SER A 156 -5.61 -0.38 15.29
C SER A 156 -6.01 -1.83 15.51
N TRP A 157 -6.00 -2.62 14.46
CA TRP A 157 -6.16 -4.07 14.54
C TRP A 157 -5.05 -4.69 15.40
N ASN A 158 -5.44 -5.66 16.23
CA ASN A 158 -4.51 -6.61 16.80
C ASN A 158 -4.11 -7.68 15.77
N GLU A 159 -3.14 -8.52 16.14
CA GLU A 159 -2.61 -9.58 15.27
C GLU A 159 -3.69 -10.55 14.77
N ASN A 160 -4.65 -10.91 15.64
CA ASN A 160 -5.73 -11.84 15.27
C ASN A 160 -6.69 -11.21 14.27
N GLU A 161 -7.07 -9.94 14.49
CA GLU A 161 -7.93 -9.18 13.57
C GLU A 161 -7.25 -9.02 12.20
N TYR A 162 -5.99 -8.61 12.19
CA TYR A 162 -5.21 -8.48 10.96
C TYR A 162 -5.11 -9.81 10.21
N ASN A 163 -4.80 -10.90 10.92
CA ASN A 163 -4.70 -12.23 10.31
C ASN A 163 -6.05 -12.74 9.79
N ALA A 164 -7.16 -12.42 10.46
CA ALA A 164 -8.51 -12.77 10.00
C ALA A 164 -8.87 -12.02 8.71
N ILE A 165 -8.59 -10.71 8.65
CA ILE A 165 -8.85 -9.88 7.46
C ILE A 165 -7.97 -10.31 6.29
N ARG A 166 -6.68 -10.55 6.55
CA ARG A 166 -5.74 -11.06 5.54
C ARG A 166 -6.12 -12.44 5.02
N SER A 167 -6.63 -13.32 5.89
CA SER A 167 -7.09 -14.64 5.46
C SER A 167 -8.32 -14.52 4.57
N LYS A 168 -9.29 -13.67 4.94
CA LYS A 168 -10.47 -13.38 4.11
C LYS A 168 -10.08 -12.81 2.75
N SER A 169 -9.12 -11.88 2.71
CA SER A 169 -8.67 -11.28 1.45
C SER A 169 -8.00 -12.27 0.51
N LEU A 170 -7.17 -13.18 1.05
CA LEU A 170 -6.49 -14.18 0.24
C LEU A 170 -7.47 -15.18 -0.37
N VAL A 171 -8.61 -15.42 0.29
CA VAL A 171 -9.69 -16.27 -0.24
C VAL A 171 -10.53 -15.53 -1.28
N SER A 172 -10.76 -14.22 -1.11
CA SER A 172 -11.57 -13.43 -2.05
C SER A 172 -10.81 -13.02 -3.32
N MET A 173 -9.48 -12.92 -3.26
CA MET A 173 -8.67 -12.55 -4.40
C MET A 173 -8.35 -13.76 -5.28
N VAL A 174 -8.69 -13.65 -6.56
CA VAL A 174 -8.34 -14.64 -7.58
C VAL A 174 -7.01 -14.25 -8.20
N LYS A 175 -6.12 -15.23 -8.40
CA LYS A 175 -4.90 -15.00 -9.17
C LYS A 175 -5.26 -14.73 -10.63
N GLU A 176 -4.73 -13.64 -11.16
CA GLU A 176 -4.92 -13.26 -12.55
C GLU A 176 -3.60 -13.40 -13.30
N LYS A 177 -3.67 -13.86 -14.55
CA LYS A 177 -2.51 -13.86 -15.44
C LYS A 177 -2.07 -12.43 -15.70
N LEU A 178 -0.76 -12.20 -15.66
CA LEU A 178 -0.19 -10.93 -16.11
C LEU A 178 -0.38 -10.73 -17.61
N ILE A 179 -0.18 -11.81 -18.39
CA ILE A 179 -0.25 -11.79 -19.85
C ILE A 179 -1.19 -12.89 -20.33
N SER A 180 -2.02 -12.57 -21.32
CA SER A 180 -2.86 -13.52 -22.03
C SER A 180 -2.88 -13.14 -23.50
N ASN A 181 -2.69 -14.12 -24.40
CA ASN A 181 -2.61 -13.88 -25.85
C ASN A 181 -1.55 -12.82 -26.24
N ASN A 182 -0.38 -12.85 -25.59
CA ASN A 182 0.69 -11.85 -25.73
C ASN A 182 0.32 -10.40 -25.35
N GLU A 183 -0.84 -10.20 -24.74
CA GLU A 183 -1.29 -8.89 -24.26
C GLU A 183 -1.26 -8.83 -22.74
N LEU A 184 -0.87 -7.66 -22.20
CA LEU A 184 -0.91 -7.39 -20.76
C LEU A 184 -2.36 -7.42 -20.28
N ASN A 185 -2.60 -7.92 -19.07
CA ASN A 185 -3.91 -7.95 -18.44
C ASN A 185 -4.63 -6.60 -18.61
N PRO A 186 -5.86 -6.57 -19.15
CA PRO A 186 -6.54 -5.33 -19.49
C PRO A 186 -6.70 -4.37 -18.31
N LYS A 187 -6.91 -4.88 -17.08
CA LYS A 187 -7.03 -4.04 -15.88
C LYS A 187 -5.72 -3.31 -15.58
N ILE A 188 -4.59 -4.01 -15.73
CA ILE A 188 -3.25 -3.46 -15.54
C ILE A 188 -2.97 -2.42 -16.63
N SER A 189 -3.20 -2.77 -17.91
CA SER A 189 -2.93 -1.86 -19.03
C SER A 189 -3.74 -0.58 -18.90
N LEU A 190 -5.05 -0.70 -18.67
CA LEU A 190 -5.95 0.45 -18.51
C LEU A 190 -5.52 1.34 -17.34
N PHE A 191 -5.11 0.75 -16.21
CA PHE A 191 -4.60 1.51 -15.07
C PHE A 191 -3.36 2.33 -15.45
N ILE A 192 -2.36 1.70 -16.08
CA ILE A 192 -1.11 2.35 -16.51
C ILE A 192 -1.41 3.48 -17.51
N ASP A 193 -2.26 3.22 -18.50
CA ASP A 193 -2.59 4.21 -19.54
C ASP A 193 -3.29 5.44 -18.93
N ASN A 194 -4.16 5.23 -17.95
CA ASN A 194 -4.82 6.33 -17.23
C ASN A 194 -3.86 7.16 -16.36
N GLN A 195 -2.71 6.63 -15.94
CA GLN A 195 -1.71 7.43 -15.22
C GLN A 195 -0.93 8.37 -16.17
N LYS A 196 -0.69 7.94 -17.42
CA LYS A 196 0.09 8.73 -18.40
C LYS A 196 -0.61 10.01 -18.82
N ILE A 197 -1.95 10.00 -18.90
CA ILE A 197 -2.74 11.18 -19.26
C ILE A 197 -2.52 12.37 -18.31
N TYR A 198 -2.08 12.11 -17.08
CA TYR A 198 -1.77 13.15 -16.09
C TYR A 198 -0.33 13.69 -16.16
N LEU A 199 0.54 13.14 -17.02
CA LEU A 199 1.92 13.60 -17.22
C LEU A 199 2.06 14.53 -18.42
N ASP A 200 1.10 14.49 -19.34
CA ASP A 200 1.07 15.31 -20.57
C ASP A 200 0.31 16.64 -20.38
N ASN A 201 -0.10 16.98 -19.15
CA ASN A 201 -0.75 18.25 -18.76
C ASN A 201 0.03 18.95 -17.64
#